data_AF-A0A0N1I977-F1
#
_entry.id   AF-A0A0N1I977-F1
#
_cell.length_a   1.000
_cell.length_b   1.000
_cell.length_c   1.000
_cell.angle_alpha   90.00
_cell.angle_beta   90.00
_cell.angle_gamma   90.00
#
_symmetry.space_group_name_H-M   'P 1'
#
loop_
_entity.id
_entity.type
_entity.pdbx_description
1 polymer ?
#
loop_
_entity_poly.entity_id
_entity_poly.type
_entity_poly.pdbx_seq_one_letter_code
_entity_poly.pdbx_strand_id
1 'polypeptide(L)'
;MSIKKPCYIWDPLLISQCDRLPAVPDRASVVNDLITAYELNNNLQVIRSIPASYNDLKKFHSELYLDHLKSFHELEEDYMTNDKDEEYGIGNGVEDAYKLSKSVFTLSFHKYEPGFYPGSGNIDDIGSLAGKGGYNHPNAARLWTKLTAVVAGVNLDDNIPEHDHWPKYGPDYILSIQPSLTKDLNTEQYINECISKIKYNLKLLDTKTAIYLPLKRKQDREEDIQNDSQHNFVHKQDLREGNLKKETRLNPVKAQVVPEKDNKAVDVYDFQD
;
A
#
# COMPACT_ATOMS: atom_id res chain seq x y z
N MET A 1 -11.91 -38.14 -3.33
CA MET A 1 -11.92 -37.16 -2.22
C MET A 1 -12.94 -36.10 -2.57
N SER A 2 -13.86 -35.74 -1.67
CA SER A 2 -14.77 -34.59 -1.88
C SER A 2 -13.92 -33.33 -1.94
N ILE A 3 -13.99 -32.57 -3.04
CA ILE A 3 -13.36 -31.25 -3.12
C ILE A 3 -14.05 -30.37 -2.07
N LYS A 4 -13.29 -29.81 -1.13
CA LYS A 4 -13.83 -28.90 -0.12
C LYS A 4 -14.01 -27.53 -0.77
N LYS A 5 -15.17 -26.91 -0.56
CA LYS A 5 -15.41 -25.53 -1.00
C LYS A 5 -14.49 -24.58 -0.23
N PRO A 6 -13.88 -23.57 -0.89
CA PRO A 6 -13.13 -22.54 -0.19
C PRO A 6 -14.03 -21.73 0.73
N CYS A 7 -13.50 -21.30 1.88
CA CYS A 7 -14.24 -20.46 2.81
C CYS A 7 -14.20 -18.99 2.37
N TYR A 8 -15.34 -18.31 2.45
CA TYR A 8 -15.46 -16.87 2.22
C TYR A 8 -16.00 -16.21 3.49
N ILE A 9 -15.18 -15.35 4.11
CA ILE A 9 -15.61 -14.64 5.32
C ILE A 9 -16.44 -13.43 4.92
N TRP A 10 -17.70 -13.40 5.36
CA TRP A 10 -18.60 -12.31 5.05
C TRP A 10 -19.63 -12.09 6.16
N ASP A 11 -19.91 -10.83 6.46
CA ASP A 11 -20.97 -10.40 7.37
C ASP A 11 -21.37 -8.95 7.01
N PRO A 12 -22.68 -8.58 6.97
CA PRO A 12 -23.12 -7.21 6.74
C PRO A 12 -22.52 -6.20 7.72
N LEU A 13 -22.32 -6.59 8.98
CA LEU A 13 -21.65 -5.73 9.95
C LEU A 13 -20.17 -5.57 9.56
N LEU A 14 -19.49 -6.65 9.16
CA LEU A 14 -18.10 -6.57 8.70
C LEU A 14 -17.96 -5.65 7.49
N ILE A 15 -18.80 -5.84 6.46
CA ILE A 15 -18.81 -4.98 5.26
C ILE A 15 -19.06 -3.52 5.66
N SER A 16 -20.10 -3.28 6.46
CA SER A 16 -20.43 -1.93 6.95
C SER A 16 -19.29 -1.29 7.73
N GLN A 17 -18.55 -2.05 8.56
CA GLN A 17 -17.39 -1.51 9.27
C GLN A 17 -16.20 -1.27 8.34
N CYS A 18 -15.94 -2.15 7.37
CA CYS A 18 -14.86 -1.98 6.40
C CYS A 18 -15.08 -0.77 5.49
N ASP A 19 -16.32 -0.51 5.08
CA ASP A 19 -16.66 0.60 4.20
C ASP A 19 -16.58 1.97 4.88
N ARG A 20 -16.49 2.01 6.21
CA ARG A 20 -16.24 3.24 6.99
C ARG A 20 -14.79 3.72 6.94
N LEU A 21 -13.86 2.94 6.39
CA LEU A 21 -12.44 3.31 6.35
C LEU A 21 -12.22 4.48 5.37
N PRO A 22 -11.79 5.68 5.84
CA PRO A 22 -11.68 6.87 4.98
C PRO A 22 -10.72 6.70 3.81
N ALA A 23 -9.68 5.88 3.99
CA ALA A 23 -8.72 5.58 2.94
C ALA A 23 -9.33 4.77 1.78
N VAL A 24 -10.36 3.96 2.07
CA VAL A 24 -10.92 2.99 1.12
C VAL A 24 -12.45 2.84 1.25
N PRO A 25 -13.21 3.94 1.14
CA PRO A 25 -14.65 3.92 1.37
C PRO A 25 -15.37 3.00 0.38
N ASP A 26 -16.43 2.34 0.83
CA ASP A 26 -17.30 1.43 0.07
C ASP A 26 -16.59 0.26 -0.65
N ARG A 27 -15.29 0.09 -0.45
CA ARG A 27 -14.51 -0.90 -1.22
C ARG A 27 -14.97 -2.32 -0.92
N ALA A 28 -15.31 -2.63 0.33
CA ALA A 28 -15.72 -3.98 0.69
C ALA A 28 -17.07 -4.33 0.02
N SER A 29 -18.03 -3.40 0.01
CA SER A 29 -19.29 -3.57 -0.72
C SER A 29 -19.08 -3.78 -2.22
N VAL A 30 -18.31 -2.92 -2.89
CA VAL A 30 -18.06 -3.03 -4.35
C VAL A 30 -17.48 -4.40 -4.72
N VAL A 31 -16.63 -4.95 -3.86
CA VAL A 31 -15.98 -6.25 -4.06
C VAL A 31 -16.94 -7.40 -3.81
N ASN A 32 -17.66 -7.37 -2.69
CA ASN A 32 -18.63 -8.40 -2.36
C ASN A 32 -19.75 -8.49 -3.41
N ASP A 33 -20.22 -7.34 -3.89
CA ASP A 33 -21.31 -7.30 -4.86
C ASP A 33 -20.87 -7.88 -6.21
N LEU A 34 -19.63 -7.60 -6.65
CA LEU A 34 -19.11 -8.21 -7.86
C LEU A 34 -18.95 -9.73 -7.72
N ILE A 35 -18.42 -10.20 -6.58
CA ILE A 35 -18.32 -11.65 -6.29
C ILE A 35 -19.70 -12.31 -6.34
N THR A 36 -20.72 -11.64 -5.78
CA THR A 36 -22.11 -12.13 -5.75
C THR A 36 -22.75 -12.07 -7.13
N ALA A 37 -22.48 -11.04 -7.92
CA ALA A 37 -23.00 -10.86 -9.28
C ALA A 37 -22.51 -11.96 -10.25
N TYR A 38 -21.29 -12.46 -10.04
CA TYR A 38 -20.77 -13.65 -10.74
C TYR A 38 -21.19 -14.97 -10.12
N GLU A 39 -22.08 -14.95 -9.12
CA GLU A 39 -22.61 -16.12 -8.42
C GLU A 39 -21.54 -17.03 -7.78
N LEU A 40 -20.36 -16.48 -7.46
CA LEU A 40 -19.25 -17.25 -6.89
C LEU A 40 -19.58 -17.83 -5.52
N ASN A 41 -20.55 -17.25 -4.80
CA ASN A 41 -21.11 -17.76 -3.56
C ASN A 41 -21.63 -19.20 -3.68
N ASN A 42 -22.04 -19.64 -4.88
CA ASN A 42 -22.48 -21.03 -5.11
C ASN A 42 -21.34 -22.04 -4.91
N ASN A 43 -20.10 -21.61 -5.10
CA ASN A 43 -18.90 -22.46 -5.03
C ASN A 43 -18.08 -22.23 -3.74
N LEU A 44 -18.52 -21.31 -2.90
CA LEU A 44 -17.86 -20.94 -1.64
C LEU A 44 -18.65 -21.46 -0.44
N GLN A 45 -17.96 -21.65 0.68
CA GLN A 45 -18.57 -21.81 2.00
C GLN A 45 -18.54 -20.46 2.71
N VAL A 46 -19.68 -19.78 2.77
CA VAL A 46 -19.78 -18.50 3.49
C VAL A 46 -19.70 -18.74 5.00
N ILE A 47 -18.76 -18.06 5.66
CA ILE A 47 -18.57 -18.08 7.11
C ILE A 47 -18.78 -16.67 7.64
N ARG A 48 -19.65 -16.53 8.64
CA ARG A 48 -19.91 -15.26 9.32
C ARG A 48 -18.74 -14.90 10.22
N SER A 49 -18.26 -13.66 10.14
CA SER A 49 -17.27 -13.15 11.07
C SER A 49 -17.87 -12.95 12.46
N ILE A 50 -17.09 -13.16 13.50
CA ILE A 50 -17.44 -12.81 14.88
C ILE A 50 -16.49 -11.68 15.31
N PRO A 51 -17.00 -10.57 15.87
CA PRO A 51 -16.14 -9.51 16.41
C PRO A 51 -15.14 -10.10 17.40
N ALA A 52 -13.86 -9.76 17.22
CA ALA A 52 -12.81 -10.21 18.12
C ALA A 52 -13.04 -9.65 19.53
N SER A 53 -12.92 -10.49 20.55
CA SER A 53 -12.99 -10.02 21.94
C SER A 53 -11.70 -9.31 22.34
N TYR A 54 -11.75 -8.53 23.43
CA TYR A 54 -10.55 -7.93 24.02
C TYR A 54 -9.48 -9.00 24.34
N ASN A 55 -9.91 -10.17 24.81
CA ASN A 55 -9.00 -11.29 25.08
C ASN A 55 -8.40 -11.91 23.82
N ASP A 56 -9.12 -11.88 22.69
CA ASP A 56 -8.57 -12.31 21.41
C ASP A 56 -7.48 -11.35 20.92
N LEU A 57 -7.73 -10.04 21.02
CA LEU A 57 -6.77 -9.02 20.62
C LEU A 57 -5.52 -9.02 21.53
N LYS A 58 -5.69 -9.28 22.83
CA LYS A 58 -4.61 -9.36 23.82
C LYS A 58 -3.65 -10.54 23.60
N LYS A 59 -3.99 -11.50 22.73
CA LYS A 59 -3.05 -12.55 22.30
C LYS A 59 -1.82 -11.97 21.60
N PHE A 60 -1.93 -10.77 21.05
CA PHE A 60 -0.84 -10.08 20.36
C PHE A 60 -0.61 -8.66 20.90
N HIS A 61 -1.67 -7.88 21.09
CA HIS A 61 -1.56 -6.48 21.50
C HIS A 61 -1.43 -6.33 23.03
N SER A 62 -0.72 -5.28 23.47
CA SER A 62 -0.65 -4.91 24.89
C SER A 62 -1.98 -4.31 25.37
N GLU A 63 -2.26 -4.41 26.67
CA GLU A 63 -3.45 -3.77 27.25
C GLU A 63 -3.43 -2.25 27.08
N LEU A 64 -2.26 -1.64 27.26
CA LEU A 64 -2.06 -0.19 27.07
C LEU A 64 -2.44 0.26 25.65
N TYR A 65 -2.05 -0.50 24.61
CA TYR A 65 -2.45 -0.22 23.24
C TYR A 65 -3.97 -0.35 23.05
N LEU A 66 -4.58 -1.43 23.56
CA LEU A 66 -6.02 -1.66 23.40
C LEU A 66 -6.86 -0.62 24.15
N ASP A 67 -6.39 -0.17 25.31
CA ASP A 67 -7.06 0.86 26.09
C ASP A 67 -6.88 2.24 25.46
N HIS A 68 -5.70 2.53 24.89
CA HIS A 68 -5.48 3.72 24.05
C HIS A 68 -6.41 3.71 22.82
N LEU A 69 -6.55 2.57 22.13
CA LEU A 69 -7.48 2.43 21.00
C LEU A 69 -8.94 2.71 21.38
N LYS A 70 -9.37 2.31 22.58
CA LYS A 70 -10.73 2.59 23.06
C LYS A 70 -10.99 4.05 23.41
N SER A 71 -9.93 4.84 23.60
CA SER A 71 -10.05 6.27 23.88
C SER A 71 -10.46 7.08 22.65
N PHE A 72 -10.31 6.53 21.44
CA PHE A 72 -10.80 7.15 20.22
C PHE A 72 -12.31 7.00 20.12
N HIS A 73 -13.01 8.11 20.02
CA HIS A 73 -14.46 8.15 19.83
C HIS A 73 -14.85 8.55 18.41
N GLU A 74 -14.12 9.52 17.83
CA GLU A 74 -14.25 9.96 16.44
C GLU A 74 -12.84 10.32 15.92
N LEU A 75 -12.50 9.87 14.72
CA LEU A 75 -11.26 10.21 14.03
C LEU A 75 -11.62 11.10 12.84
N GLU A 76 -10.94 12.25 12.74
CA GLU A 76 -11.05 13.12 11.57
C GLU A 76 -10.43 12.44 10.34
N GLU A 77 -10.93 12.74 9.14
CA GLU A 77 -10.45 12.10 7.89
C GLU A 77 -8.96 12.37 7.61
N ASP A 78 -8.43 13.47 8.13
CA ASP A 78 -7.04 13.87 8.05
C ASP A 78 -6.24 13.56 9.32
N TYR A 79 -6.74 12.66 10.17
CA TYR A 79 -6.01 12.20 11.34
C TYR A 79 -4.62 11.69 10.96
N MET A 80 -3.61 12.29 11.59
CA MET A 80 -2.22 11.86 11.52
C MET A 80 -1.81 11.32 12.87
N THR A 81 -1.08 10.21 12.87
CA THR A 81 -0.50 9.65 14.10
C THR A 81 0.38 10.69 14.79
N ASN A 82 0.20 10.84 16.09
CA ASN A 82 1.05 11.69 16.93
C ASN A 82 2.08 10.84 17.69
N ASP A 83 3.04 11.49 18.36
CA ASP A 83 4.10 10.81 19.11
C ASP A 83 3.59 9.77 20.13
N LYS A 84 2.42 10.03 20.76
CA LYS A 84 1.82 9.07 21.71
C LYS A 84 1.28 7.84 20.98
N ASP A 85 0.71 8.02 19.79
CA ASP A 85 0.21 6.89 18.99
C ASP A 85 1.36 5.95 18.61
N GLU A 86 2.48 6.54 18.16
CA GLU A 86 3.70 5.81 17.83
C GLU A 86 4.27 5.09 19.06
N GLU A 87 4.26 5.74 20.24
CA GLU A 87 4.68 5.13 21.52
C GLU A 87 3.86 3.87 21.85
N TYR A 88 2.54 3.90 21.62
CA TYR A 88 1.68 2.73 21.79
C TYR A 88 1.78 1.73 20.63
N GLY A 89 2.52 2.04 19.57
CA GLY A 89 2.74 1.17 18.42
C GLY A 89 1.67 1.24 17.34
N ILE A 90 0.86 2.30 17.32
CA ILE A 90 -0.02 2.61 16.18
C ILE A 90 0.86 3.00 14.99
N GLY A 91 0.62 2.38 13.84
CA GLY A 91 1.40 2.57 12.62
C GLY A 91 2.44 1.47 12.34
N ASN A 92 2.70 0.58 13.30
CA ASN A 92 3.55 -0.58 13.09
C ASN A 92 2.93 -1.60 12.13
N GLY A 93 3.74 -2.13 11.22
CA GLY A 93 3.31 -3.10 10.20
C GLY A 93 3.48 -4.56 10.63
N VAL A 94 3.11 -5.46 9.71
CA VAL A 94 3.35 -6.91 9.87
C VAL A 94 4.85 -7.23 9.95
N GLU A 95 5.69 -6.46 9.25
CA GLU A 95 7.14 -6.61 9.34
C GLU A 95 7.64 -6.34 10.76
N ASP A 96 7.25 -5.22 11.37
CA ASP A 96 7.65 -4.87 12.73
C ASP A 96 7.19 -5.91 13.76
N ALA A 97 5.96 -6.44 13.58
CA ALA A 97 5.39 -7.48 14.44
C ALA A 97 6.24 -8.75 14.50
N TYR A 98 6.91 -9.11 13.40
CA TYR A 98 7.66 -10.35 13.28
C TYR A 98 9.16 -10.15 13.05
N LYS A 99 9.67 -8.92 13.17
CA LYS A 99 11.06 -8.56 12.91
C LYS A 99 12.10 -9.37 13.69
N LEU A 100 11.75 -9.82 14.90
CA LEU A 100 12.61 -10.67 15.74
C LEU A 100 12.25 -12.17 15.66
N SER A 101 11.20 -12.51 14.93
CA SER A 101 10.75 -13.89 14.77
C SER A 101 11.62 -14.63 13.76
N LYS A 102 12.13 -15.79 14.16
CA LYS A 102 12.83 -16.72 13.25
C LYS A 102 11.88 -17.71 12.59
N SER A 103 10.63 -17.79 13.04
CA SER A 103 9.60 -18.71 12.53
C SER A 103 8.65 -18.06 11.54
N VAL A 104 8.70 -16.73 11.41
CA VAL A 104 7.86 -15.97 10.48
C VAL A 104 8.77 -15.15 9.58
N PHE A 105 8.72 -15.46 8.28
CA PHE A 105 9.42 -14.72 7.24
C PHE A 105 8.43 -13.77 6.56
N THR A 106 8.72 -12.48 6.54
CA THR A 106 7.91 -11.45 5.89
C THR A 106 8.55 -11.04 4.56
N LEU A 107 7.79 -11.12 3.47
CA LEU A 107 8.21 -10.69 2.13
C LEU A 107 7.16 -9.74 1.56
N SER A 108 7.61 -8.60 1.04
CA SER A 108 6.75 -7.57 0.43
C SER A 108 7.34 -7.11 -0.90
N PHE A 109 6.48 -6.91 -1.89
CA PHE A 109 6.80 -6.26 -3.15
C PHE A 109 5.96 -4.99 -3.24
N HIS A 110 6.59 -3.83 -3.39
CA HIS A 110 5.90 -2.55 -3.38
C HIS A 110 6.70 -1.51 -4.19
N LYS A 111 6.00 -0.44 -4.58
CA LYS A 111 6.62 0.74 -5.15
C LYS A 111 7.44 1.42 -4.04
N TYR A 112 8.71 1.72 -4.31
CA TYR A 112 9.59 2.43 -3.38
C TYR A 112 10.15 3.68 -4.06
N GLU A 113 9.60 4.84 -3.70
CA GLU A 113 10.02 6.16 -4.20
C GLU A 113 9.91 7.18 -3.05
N PRO A 114 10.78 8.22 -3.00
CA PRO A 114 10.67 9.28 -2.00
C PRO A 114 9.26 9.90 -1.99
N GLY A 115 8.61 9.88 -0.82
CA GLY A 115 7.24 10.39 -0.63
C GLY A 115 6.11 9.39 -0.92
N PHE A 116 6.41 8.14 -1.29
CA PHE A 116 5.41 7.07 -1.44
C PHE A 116 5.27 6.23 -0.16
N TYR A 117 4.03 5.92 0.26
CA TYR A 117 3.74 5.13 1.47
C TYR A 117 4.25 3.68 1.38
N PRO A 118 4.77 3.08 2.47
CA PRO A 118 5.14 3.65 3.78
C PRO A 118 6.38 4.54 3.80
N GLY A 119 7.18 4.57 2.73
CA GLY A 119 8.51 5.17 2.77
C GLY A 119 9.54 4.23 3.42
N SER A 120 9.10 3.09 3.94
CA SER A 120 9.91 1.94 4.31
C SER A 120 9.83 0.81 3.30
N GLY A 121 10.66 -0.23 3.50
CA GLY A 121 10.74 -1.41 2.64
C GLY A 121 11.72 -1.26 1.47
N ASN A 122 12.67 -0.31 1.58
CA ASN A 122 13.86 -0.32 0.71
C ASN A 122 14.52 -1.70 0.73
N ILE A 123 15.29 -2.02 -0.30
CA ILE A 123 16.07 -3.25 -0.37
C ILE A 123 17.13 -3.38 0.75
N ASP A 124 17.47 -2.28 1.41
CA ASP A 124 18.32 -2.20 2.61
C ASP A 124 17.54 -2.12 3.93
N ASP A 125 16.21 -2.02 3.85
CA ASP A 125 15.37 -1.64 4.97
C ASP A 125 14.84 -2.81 5.80
N ILE A 126 14.50 -2.48 7.04
CA ILE A 126 13.92 -3.33 8.07
C ILE A 126 12.78 -2.57 8.81
N GLY A 127 11.92 -1.82 8.11
CA GLY A 127 10.80 -1.00 8.63
C GLY A 127 11.22 0.40 9.14
N SER A 128 10.41 1.48 9.14
CA SER A 128 8.97 1.77 8.92
C SER A 128 8.81 3.23 8.40
N LEU A 129 7.62 3.67 7.91
CA LEU A 129 7.08 5.06 7.94
C LEU A 129 5.64 5.15 7.32
N ALA A 130 5.02 6.34 7.20
CA ALA A 130 3.62 6.55 6.80
C ALA A 130 3.34 7.42 5.53
N GLY A 131 2.09 7.44 5.02
CA GLY A 131 1.77 7.85 3.63
C GLY A 131 0.40 7.35 3.08
N LYS A 132 0.05 7.79 1.86
CA LYS A 132 -1.28 7.60 1.22
C LYS A 132 -1.19 6.77 -0.08
N GLY A 133 -2.09 5.78 -0.23
CA GLY A 133 -2.22 4.98 -1.46
C GLY A 133 -3.31 5.53 -2.40
N GLY A 134 -3.09 5.45 -3.70
CA GLY A 134 -4.14 5.67 -4.71
C GLY A 134 -4.93 4.37 -4.91
N TYR A 135 -6.22 4.37 -4.59
CA TYR A 135 -7.07 3.17 -4.63
C TYR A 135 -8.13 3.30 -5.73
N ASN A 136 -8.10 2.40 -6.71
CA ASN A 136 -9.19 2.27 -7.69
C ASN A 136 -10.10 1.11 -7.23
N HIS A 137 -11.24 1.44 -6.60
CA HIS A 137 -12.16 0.43 -6.05
C HIS A 137 -12.69 -0.56 -7.09
N PRO A 138 -13.12 -0.13 -8.29
CA PRO A 138 -13.52 -1.07 -9.35
C PRO A 138 -12.41 -2.05 -9.74
N ASN A 139 -11.16 -1.59 -9.88
CA ASN A 139 -10.05 -2.47 -10.22
C ASN A 139 -9.67 -3.42 -9.08
N ALA A 140 -9.79 -2.98 -7.82
CA ALA A 140 -9.64 -3.86 -6.67
C ALA A 140 -10.72 -4.97 -6.66
N ALA A 141 -11.96 -4.62 -6.99
CA ALA A 141 -13.04 -5.59 -7.14
C ALA A 141 -12.82 -6.57 -8.29
N ARG A 142 -12.39 -6.10 -9.47
CA ARG A 142 -12.00 -6.97 -10.60
C ARG A 142 -10.94 -7.98 -10.17
N LEU A 143 -9.89 -7.51 -9.49
CA LEU A 143 -8.78 -8.35 -9.02
C LEU A 143 -9.26 -9.41 -8.02
N TRP A 144 -9.94 -9.00 -6.94
CA TRP A 144 -10.36 -9.94 -5.90
C TRP A 144 -11.46 -10.90 -6.37
N THR A 145 -12.31 -10.49 -7.31
CA THR A 145 -13.28 -11.40 -7.94
C THR A 145 -12.56 -12.45 -8.81
N LYS A 146 -11.59 -12.04 -9.63
CA LYS A 146 -10.75 -12.97 -10.42
C LYS A 146 -10.01 -13.98 -9.53
N LEU A 147 -9.39 -13.52 -8.45
CA LEU A 147 -8.69 -14.39 -7.50
C LEU A 147 -9.67 -15.36 -6.80
N THR A 148 -10.84 -14.87 -6.38
CA THR A 148 -11.88 -15.71 -5.79
C THR A 148 -12.35 -16.79 -6.76
N ALA A 149 -12.55 -16.46 -8.03
CA ALA A 149 -12.95 -17.42 -9.05
C ALA A 149 -11.89 -18.49 -9.31
N VAL A 150 -10.60 -18.12 -9.35
CA VAL A 150 -9.49 -19.08 -9.44
C VAL A 150 -9.50 -20.05 -8.27
N VAL A 151 -9.67 -19.53 -7.04
CA VAL A 151 -9.73 -20.36 -5.83
C VAL A 151 -10.98 -21.25 -5.80
N ALA A 152 -12.11 -20.76 -6.31
CA ALA A 152 -13.37 -21.49 -6.43
C ALA A 152 -13.42 -22.45 -7.64
N GLY A 153 -12.40 -22.45 -8.52
CA GLY A 153 -12.36 -23.24 -9.74
C GLY A 153 -13.43 -22.85 -10.76
N VAL A 154 -13.79 -21.57 -10.82
CA VAL A 154 -14.80 -21.02 -11.73
C VAL A 154 -14.14 -20.18 -12.82
N ASN A 155 -14.53 -20.40 -14.07
CA ASN A 155 -14.17 -19.50 -15.17
C ASN A 155 -15.19 -18.37 -15.23
N LEU A 156 -14.70 -17.13 -15.25
CA LEU A 156 -15.54 -15.94 -15.34
C LEU A 156 -15.75 -15.53 -16.79
N ASP A 157 -16.93 -15.00 -17.10
CA ASP A 157 -17.13 -14.18 -18.28
C ASP A 157 -16.36 -12.85 -18.11
N ASP A 158 -15.93 -12.25 -19.21
CA ASP A 158 -15.26 -10.95 -19.14
C ASP A 158 -16.28 -9.81 -19.02
N ASN A 159 -17.53 -10.00 -19.46
CA ASN A 159 -18.62 -9.04 -19.27
C ASN A 159 -19.07 -9.05 -17.81
N ILE A 160 -19.02 -7.89 -17.17
CA ILE A 160 -19.44 -7.74 -15.78
C ILE A 160 -20.97 -7.80 -15.69
N PRO A 161 -21.56 -8.75 -14.91
CA PRO A 161 -23.00 -8.83 -14.71
C PRO A 161 -23.54 -7.61 -13.97
N GLU A 162 -24.76 -7.19 -14.30
CA GLU A 162 -25.45 -6.08 -13.64
C GLU A 162 -25.65 -6.34 -12.14
N HIS A 163 -25.41 -5.29 -11.33
CA HIS A 163 -25.53 -5.26 -9.87
C HIS A 163 -25.49 -3.80 -9.39
N ASP A 164 -25.68 -3.56 -8.09
CA ASP A 164 -25.81 -2.21 -7.51
C ASP A 164 -24.62 -1.28 -7.83
N HIS A 165 -23.41 -1.83 -7.89
CA HIS A 165 -22.18 -1.10 -8.21
C HIS A 165 -21.75 -1.17 -9.67
N TRP A 166 -22.55 -1.77 -10.55
CA TRP A 166 -22.24 -1.95 -11.96
C TRP A 166 -21.84 -0.67 -12.72
N PRO A 167 -22.47 0.51 -12.49
CA PRO A 167 -22.08 1.74 -13.18
C PRO A 167 -20.61 2.16 -12.93
N LYS A 168 -19.99 1.70 -11.84
CA LYS A 168 -18.59 2.03 -11.49
C LYS A 168 -17.58 1.36 -12.42
N TYR A 169 -17.98 0.37 -13.22
CA TYR A 169 -17.09 -0.38 -14.12
C TYR A 169 -17.05 0.16 -15.55
N GLY A 170 -17.80 1.22 -15.84
CA GLY A 170 -17.77 1.86 -17.15
C GLY A 170 -16.38 2.43 -17.52
N PRO A 171 -16.15 2.70 -18.81
CA PRO A 171 -17.13 2.65 -19.90
C PRO A 171 -17.24 1.27 -20.57
N ASP A 172 -16.32 0.35 -20.30
CA ASP A 172 -16.22 -0.94 -21.00
C ASP A 172 -17.04 -2.05 -20.33
N TYR A 173 -17.26 -1.96 -19.02
CA TYR A 173 -17.96 -2.97 -18.21
C TYR A 173 -17.34 -4.36 -18.33
N ILE A 174 -16.03 -4.44 -18.59
CA ILE A 174 -15.29 -5.69 -18.64
C ILE A 174 -14.43 -5.92 -17.40
N LEU A 175 -14.17 -7.18 -17.10
CA LEU A 175 -13.39 -7.64 -15.96
C LEU A 175 -11.88 -7.51 -16.23
N SER A 176 -11.46 -7.54 -17.49
CA SER A 176 -10.07 -7.36 -17.90
C SER A 176 -9.65 -5.91 -17.89
N ILE A 177 -8.47 -5.65 -17.29
CA ILE A 177 -7.88 -4.32 -17.20
C ILE A 177 -6.79 -4.25 -18.26
N GLN A 178 -6.89 -3.30 -19.17
CA GLN A 178 -5.83 -3.03 -20.12
C GLN A 178 -4.65 -2.34 -19.40
N PRO A 179 -3.40 -2.79 -19.65
CA PRO A 179 -2.23 -2.08 -19.16
C PRO A 179 -2.27 -0.60 -19.60
N SER A 180 -1.87 0.30 -18.71
CA SER A 180 -1.74 1.71 -19.09
C SER A 180 -0.54 1.92 -20.01
N LEU A 181 -0.52 3.06 -20.70
CA LEU A 181 0.67 3.54 -21.44
C LEU A 181 1.74 4.13 -20.50
N THR A 182 1.62 3.90 -19.19
CA THR A 182 2.60 4.37 -18.22
C THR A 182 3.92 3.66 -18.48
N LYS A 183 4.98 4.45 -18.67
CA LYS A 183 6.32 3.91 -18.90
C LYS A 183 6.74 3.06 -17.70
N ASP A 184 7.17 1.83 -17.98
CA ASP A 184 7.87 1.02 -16.98
C ASP A 184 9.23 1.65 -16.66
N LEU A 185 9.41 2.03 -15.39
CA LEU A 185 10.65 2.60 -14.88
C LEU A 185 11.56 1.54 -14.24
N ASN A 186 11.11 0.28 -14.15
CA ASN A 186 11.90 -0.82 -13.65
C ASN A 186 12.88 -1.28 -14.75
N THR A 187 14.14 -0.87 -14.64
CA THR A 187 15.17 -1.35 -15.58
C THR A 187 15.52 -2.82 -15.31
N GLU A 188 15.87 -3.57 -16.35
CA GLU A 188 16.28 -4.97 -16.19
C GLU A 188 17.49 -5.11 -15.25
N GLN A 189 18.43 -4.16 -15.33
CA GLN A 189 19.57 -4.07 -14.42
C GLN A 189 19.10 -3.96 -12.96
N TYR A 190 18.21 -3.01 -12.65
CA TYR A 190 17.68 -2.80 -11.30
C TYR A 190 16.99 -4.06 -10.76
N ILE A 191 16.14 -4.70 -11.58
CA ILE A 191 15.46 -5.94 -11.19
C ILE A 191 16.46 -7.07 -10.90
N ASN A 192 17.49 -7.22 -11.74
CA ASN A 192 18.52 -8.22 -11.54
C ASN A 192 19.37 -7.98 -10.28
N GLU A 193 19.68 -6.71 -9.96
CA GLU A 193 20.34 -6.33 -8.70
C GLU A 193 19.46 -6.70 -7.49
N CYS A 194 18.17 -6.40 -7.56
CA CYS A 194 17.20 -6.76 -6.52
C CYS A 194 17.14 -8.27 -6.30
N ILE A 195 16.97 -9.05 -7.37
CA ILE A 195 16.95 -10.52 -7.32
C ILE A 195 18.25 -11.07 -6.73
N SER A 196 19.40 -10.52 -7.13
CA SER A 196 20.71 -10.98 -6.67
C SER A 196 20.87 -10.78 -5.16
N LYS A 197 20.45 -9.62 -4.65
CA LYS A 197 20.50 -9.30 -3.22
C LYS A 197 19.53 -10.16 -2.40
N ILE A 198 18.30 -10.38 -2.88
CA ILE A 198 17.34 -11.29 -2.23
C ILE A 198 17.92 -12.71 -2.17
N LYS A 199 18.45 -13.24 -3.29
CA LYS A 199 19.08 -14.56 -3.33
C LYS A 199 20.27 -14.68 -2.37
N TYR A 200 21.09 -13.64 -2.24
CA TYR A 200 22.18 -13.60 -1.28
C TYR A 200 21.66 -13.68 0.16
N ASN A 201 20.68 -12.86 0.53
CA ASN A 201 20.10 -12.85 1.88
C ASN A 201 19.44 -14.20 2.23
N LEU A 202 18.74 -14.82 1.29
CA LEU A 202 18.15 -16.16 1.49
C LEU A 202 19.21 -17.25 1.70
N LYS A 203 20.37 -17.16 1.04
CA LYS A 203 21.49 -18.10 1.27
C LYS A 203 22.04 -18.00 2.70
N LEU A 204 22.06 -16.80 3.29
CA LEU A 204 22.50 -16.62 4.68
C LEU A 204 21.57 -17.35 5.67
N LEU A 205 20.28 -17.49 5.34
CA LEU A 205 19.32 -18.24 6.15
C LEU A 205 19.50 -19.76 6.04
N ASP A 206 20.04 -20.25 4.91
CA ASP A 206 20.24 -21.67 4.62
C ASP A 206 21.56 -22.24 5.21
N THR A 207 22.55 -21.38 5.48
CA THR A 207 23.75 -21.81 6.20
C THR A 207 23.44 -22.14 7.66
N LYS A 208 23.83 -23.36 8.11
CA LYS A 208 23.58 -24.01 9.41
C LYS A 208 23.98 -23.26 10.71
N THR A 209 24.19 -21.94 10.65
CA THR A 209 24.71 -21.12 11.74
C THR A 209 24.21 -19.67 11.58
N ALA A 210 22.96 -19.40 11.96
CA ALA A 210 22.52 -18.04 12.32
C ALA A 210 23.14 -17.63 13.69
N ILE A 211 24.46 -17.77 13.81
CA ILE A 211 25.27 -17.42 14.97
C ILE A 211 26.06 -16.16 14.58
N TYR A 212 25.94 -15.12 15.42
CA TYR A 212 26.70 -13.87 15.39
C TYR A 212 26.35 -12.83 14.30
N LEU A 213 25.20 -12.17 14.46
CA LEU A 213 25.15 -10.72 14.27
C LEU A 213 24.76 -10.10 15.61
N PRO A 214 25.68 -9.45 16.34
CA PRO A 214 25.28 -8.68 17.51
C PRO A 214 24.45 -7.49 17.02
N LEU A 215 23.15 -7.53 17.28
CA LEU A 215 22.29 -6.35 17.15
C LEU A 215 22.85 -5.30 18.13
N LYS A 216 23.57 -4.30 17.62
CA LYS A 216 23.94 -3.14 18.42
C LYS A 216 22.64 -2.49 18.91
N ARG A 217 22.40 -2.53 20.21
CA ARG A 217 21.44 -1.64 20.84
C ARG A 217 21.87 -0.21 20.48
N LYS A 218 20.95 0.64 20.02
CA LYS A 218 21.11 2.09 20.14
C LYS A 218 21.04 2.40 21.64
N GLN A 219 22.15 2.22 22.34
CA GLN A 219 22.41 2.87 23.62
C GLN A 219 23.39 4.00 23.30
N ASP A 220 22.94 5.21 23.64
CA ASP A 220 23.72 6.41 23.89
C ASP A 220 24.61 6.89 22.73
N ARG A 221 24.02 7.74 21.86
CA ARG A 221 24.78 8.71 21.06
C ARG A 221 24.69 10.08 21.72
N GLU A 222 25.34 10.19 22.87
CA GLU A 222 26.11 11.40 23.16
C GLU A 222 27.53 11.10 22.65
N GLU A 223 28.20 12.06 22.01
CA GLU A 223 29.47 11.90 21.28
C GLU A 223 29.34 11.48 19.80
N ASP A 224 28.76 12.37 18.97
CA ASP A 224 29.18 12.55 17.56
C ASP A 224 28.78 13.96 17.04
N ILE A 225 28.80 14.99 17.91
CA ILE A 225 28.50 16.40 17.55
C ILE A 225 29.79 17.23 17.41
N GLN A 226 30.84 16.71 16.76
CA GLN A 226 32.04 17.54 16.51
C GLN A 226 32.66 17.47 15.12
N ASN A 227 32.00 16.91 14.10
CA ASN A 227 32.62 16.91 12.76
C ASN A 227 31.70 17.21 11.56
N ASP A 228 30.58 17.90 11.77
CA ASP A 228 29.81 18.46 10.64
C ASP A 228 29.50 19.96 10.80
N SER A 229 30.48 20.70 11.32
CA SER A 229 30.52 22.16 11.28
C SER A 229 30.88 22.67 9.88
N GLN A 230 30.13 22.25 8.84
CA GLN A 230 30.16 22.90 7.54
C GLN A 230 28.95 22.57 6.63
N HIS A 231 27.73 22.82 7.10
CA HIS A 231 26.68 23.31 6.19
C HIS A 231 25.64 24.15 6.92
N ASN A 232 25.45 25.38 6.43
CA ASN A 232 24.66 26.44 7.05
C ASN A 232 23.20 26.02 7.37
N PHE A 233 22.85 26.07 8.65
CA PHE A 233 21.48 26.28 9.10
C PHE A 233 21.01 27.67 8.66
N VAL A 234 19.98 27.74 7.81
CA VAL A 234 19.13 28.92 7.74
C VAL A 234 17.84 28.58 8.49
N HIS A 235 17.76 29.06 9.72
CA HIS A 235 16.49 29.25 10.43
C HIS A 235 15.55 30.07 9.54
N LYS A 236 14.36 29.55 9.25
CA LYS A 236 13.19 30.41 9.00
C LYS A 236 12.20 30.18 10.12
N GLN A 237 12.20 31.13 11.05
CA GLN A 237 11.14 31.35 12.03
C GLN A 237 9.80 31.56 11.30
N ASP A 238 8.77 30.92 11.82
CA ASP A 238 7.39 31.33 11.64
C ASP A 238 7.22 32.78 12.10
N LEU A 239 6.71 33.64 11.22
CA LEU A 239 6.09 34.91 11.56
C LEU A 239 4.74 34.97 10.83
N ARG A 240 3.70 34.49 11.50
CA ARG A 240 2.33 34.97 11.27
C ARG A 240 2.12 36.16 12.20
N GLU A 241 1.90 37.34 11.63
CA GLU A 241 0.84 38.29 12.00
C GLU A 241 1.00 39.64 11.25
N GLY A 242 -0.10 40.16 10.69
CA GLY A 242 -0.41 41.58 10.76
C GLY A 242 -0.13 42.52 9.57
N ASN A 243 -1.09 42.59 8.64
CA ASN A 243 -1.67 43.82 8.04
C ASN A 243 -0.96 44.69 6.98
N LEU A 244 -1.61 44.69 5.80
CA LEU A 244 -2.06 45.82 4.94
C LEU A 244 -1.10 46.54 3.95
N LYS A 245 -1.44 46.31 2.66
CA LYS A 245 -1.42 47.20 1.48
C LYS A 245 -0.08 47.59 0.85
N LYS A 246 0.16 47.09 -0.39
CA LYS A 246 -0.01 47.88 -1.63
C LYS A 246 0.20 47.01 -2.88
N GLU A 247 -0.60 47.35 -3.89
CA GLU A 247 -0.69 46.76 -5.22
C GLU A 247 0.65 46.74 -5.96
N THR A 248 0.89 45.69 -6.74
CA THR A 248 1.58 45.80 -8.04
C THR A 248 1.20 44.58 -8.88
N ARG A 249 0.38 44.82 -9.91
CA ARG A 249 0.03 43.87 -10.96
C ARG A 249 1.28 43.60 -11.81
N LEU A 250 1.67 42.34 -11.95
CA LEU A 250 2.62 41.90 -12.98
C LEU A 250 1.84 41.33 -14.16
N ASN A 251 2.11 41.89 -15.34
CA ASN A 251 1.47 41.54 -16.62
C ASN A 251 1.90 40.15 -17.12
N PRO A 252 1.03 39.42 -17.84
CA PRO A 252 1.38 38.14 -18.43
C PRO A 252 2.36 38.31 -19.61
N VAL A 253 3.46 37.55 -19.59
CA VAL A 253 4.45 37.48 -20.68
C VAL A 253 3.89 36.61 -21.81
N LYS A 254 3.95 37.15 -23.04
CA LYS A 254 3.55 36.45 -24.28
C LYS A 254 4.47 35.25 -24.55
N ALA A 255 3.87 34.09 -24.79
CA ALA A 255 4.57 32.91 -25.33
C ALA A 255 5.08 33.21 -26.75
N GLN A 256 6.38 33.04 -26.96
CA GLN A 256 6.98 33.06 -28.30
C GLN A 256 6.90 31.65 -28.90
N VAL A 257 6.29 31.58 -30.09
CA VAL A 257 6.24 30.42 -30.97
C VAL A 257 7.64 30.19 -31.55
N VAL A 258 8.17 28.97 -31.42
CA VAL A 258 9.40 28.52 -32.10
C VAL A 258 8.99 27.56 -33.23
N PRO A 259 9.54 27.69 -34.46
CA PRO A 259 9.04 26.98 -35.64
C PRO A 259 9.48 25.51 -35.72
N GLU A 260 8.61 24.70 -36.33
CA GLU A 260 8.82 23.29 -36.66
C GLU A 260 10.09 23.09 -37.50
N LYS A 261 10.86 22.06 -37.15
CA LYS A 261 11.84 21.45 -38.05
C LYS A 261 11.51 19.98 -38.22
N ASP A 262 11.20 19.62 -39.46
CA ASP A 262 11.12 18.27 -39.98
C ASP A 262 12.34 17.45 -39.55
N ASN A 263 12.09 16.31 -38.90
CA ASN A 263 13.01 15.19 -38.93
C ASN A 263 12.19 13.89 -39.00
N LYS A 264 12.39 13.19 -40.12
CA LYS A 264 11.73 11.95 -40.54
C LYS A 264 11.86 10.87 -39.45
N ALA A 265 10.74 10.29 -39.07
CA ALA A 265 10.71 9.04 -38.31
C ALA A 265 11.25 7.91 -39.20
N VAL A 266 12.31 7.24 -38.73
CA VAL A 266 12.77 5.96 -39.27
C VAL A 266 12.10 4.90 -38.42
N ASP A 267 11.21 4.13 -39.03
CA ASP A 267 10.53 2.99 -38.43
C ASP A 267 11.54 1.85 -38.23
N VAL A 268 11.64 1.32 -37.01
CA VAL A 268 12.63 0.29 -36.63
C VAL A 268 11.89 -0.93 -36.08
N TYR A 269 11.08 -1.59 -36.91
CA TYR A 269 10.61 -2.95 -36.67
C TYR A 269 10.42 -3.70 -37.99
N ASP A 270 11.51 -4.30 -38.49
CA ASP A 270 11.46 -5.38 -39.47
C ASP A 270 11.03 -6.67 -38.74
N PHE A 271 9.88 -7.23 -39.14
CA PHE A 271 9.48 -8.58 -38.75
C PHE A 271 10.07 -9.55 -39.78
N GLN A 272 10.83 -10.54 -39.32
CA GLN A 272 11.22 -11.69 -40.14
C GLN A 272 10.24 -12.85 -39.90
N ASP A 273 9.92 -13.53 -41.00
CA ASP A 273 8.84 -14.51 -41.22
C ASP A 273 8.77 -15.71 -40.26
#